data_AF-A0A535AMF0-F1
#
_entry.id   AF-A0A535AMF0-F1
#
_cell.length_a   1.000
_cell.length_b   1.000
_cell.length_c   1.000
_cell.angle_alpha   90.00
_cell.angle_beta   90.00
_cell.angle_gamma   90.00
#
_symmetry.space_group_name_H-M   'P 1'
#
loop_
_entity.id
_entity.type
_entity.pdbx_description
1 polymer ?
#
loop_
_entity_poly.entity_id
_entity_poly.type
_entity_poly.pdbx_seq_one_letter_code
_entity_poly.pdbx_strand_id
1 'polypeptide(L)' 'MGSMAVLLLLTVLGSALFLCLGFATSAFVTTEQQAPAVMQLVTLPQMFLSGVFFSRDVVPSFLKPISDYLPL' A
#
# COMPACT_ATOMS: atom_id res chain seq x y z
N MET A 1 21.30 6.42 -12.61
CA MET A 1 20.98 5.01 -12.96
C MET A 1 20.90 4.23 -11.66
N GLY A 2 19.74 3.67 -11.32
CA GLY A 2 19.55 2.97 -10.05
C GLY A 2 20.43 1.73 -9.97
N SER A 3 21.13 1.53 -8.85
CA SER A 3 21.87 0.29 -8.61
C SER A 3 20.88 -0.87 -8.59
N MET A 4 21.16 -1.90 -9.38
CA MET A 4 20.27 -3.05 -9.50
C MET A 4 20.13 -3.80 -8.17
N ALA A 5 21.15 -3.74 -7.30
CA ALA A 5 21.10 -4.24 -5.94
C ALA A 5 20.10 -3.47 -5.06
N VAL A 6 19.99 -2.15 -5.23
CA VAL A 6 19.03 -1.33 -4.48
C VAL A 6 17.60 -1.65 -4.91
N LEU A 7 17.36 -1.83 -6.22
CA LEU A 7 16.05 -2.22 -6.72
C LEU A 7 15.62 -3.59 -6.20
N LEU A 8 16.53 -4.58 -6.20
CA LEU A 8 16.25 -5.90 -5.62
C LEU A 8 15.90 -5.80 -4.14
N LEU A 9 16.69 -5.04 -3.37
CA LEU A 9 16.44 -4.85 -1.93
C LEU A 9 15.09 -4.17 -1.68
N LEU A 10 14.77 -3.12 -2.44
CA LEU A 10 13.48 -2.42 -2.35
C LEU A 10 12.32 -3.34 -2.71
N THR A 11 12.49 -4.19 -3.73
CA THR A 11 11.47 -5.14 -4.20
C THR A 11 11.20 -6.21 -3.14
N VAL A 12 12.23 -6.74 -2.49
CA VAL A 12 12.08 -7.70 -1.39
C VAL A 12 11.38 -7.07 -0.20
N LEU A 13 11.78 -5.85 0.21
CA LEU A 13 11.11 -5.12 1.28
C LEU A 13 9.65 -4.81 0.96
N GLY A 14 9.37 -4.29 -0.24
CA GLY A 14 8.01 -4.01 -0.70
C GLY A 14 7.16 -5.29 -0.70
N SER A 15 7.68 -6.39 -1.25
CA SER A 15 6.99 -7.68 -1.28
C SER A 15 6.68 -8.20 0.13
N ALA A 16 7.63 -8.06 1.07
CA ALA A 16 7.41 -8.44 2.46
C ALA A 16 6.30 -7.59 3.12
N LEU A 17 6.27 -6.28 2.88
CA LEU A 17 5.21 -5.39 3.36
C LEU A 17 3.85 -5.76 2.78
N PHE A 18 3.76 -6.03 1.47
CA PHE A 18 2.53 -6.49 0.84
C PHE A 18 2.06 -7.84 1.39
N LEU A 19 2.98 -8.75 1.70
CA LEU A 19 2.64 -10.02 2.34
C LEU A 19 2.08 -9.81 3.75
N CYS A 20 2.69 -8.94 4.56
CA CYS A 20 2.17 -8.57 5.87
C CYS A 20 0.77 -7.95 5.78
N LEU A 21 0.51 -7.10 4.79
CA LEU A 21 -0.83 -6.56 4.54
C LEU A 21 -1.83 -7.66 4.16
N GLY A 22 -1.45 -8.59 3.29
CA GLY A 22 -2.29 -9.73 2.91
C GLY A 22 -2.63 -10.64 4.11
N PHE A 23 -1.69 -10.87 5.02
CA PHE A 23 -1.96 -11.58 6.25
C PHE A 23 -2.85 -10.78 7.21
N ALA A 24 -2.62 -9.47 7.34
CA ALA A 24 -3.46 -8.61 8.17
C ALA A 24 -4.92 -8.57 7.68
N THR A 25 -5.14 -8.58 6.35
CA THR A 25 -6.49 -8.59 5.77
C THR A 25 -7.14 -9.96 5.76
N SER A 26 -6.36 -11.05 5.84
CA SER A 26 -6.89 -12.42 5.83
C SER A 26 -7.90 -12.69 6.95
N ALA A 27 -7.76 -12.03 8.11
CA ALA A 27 -8.69 -12.12 9.23
C ALA A 27 -10.11 -11.60 8.89
N PHE A 28 -10.23 -10.73 7.89
CA PHE A 28 -11.50 -10.12 7.47
C PHE A 28 -12.12 -10.82 6.25
N VAL A 29 -11.39 -11.74 5.62
CA VAL A 29 -11.85 -12.49 4.45
C VAL A 29 -12.44 -13.82 4.91
N THR A 30 -13.77 -13.92 4.91
CA THR A 30 -14.47 -15.16 5.29
C THR A 30 -14.87 -16.03 4.09
N THR A 31 -14.89 -15.46 2.89
CA THR A 31 -15.17 -16.19 1.65
C THR A 31 -14.20 -15.81 0.54
N GLU A 32 -13.96 -16.70 -0.42
CA GLU A 32 -13.07 -16.41 -1.56
C GLU A 32 -13.56 -15.22 -2.40
N GLN A 33 -14.88 -15.03 -2.48
CA GLN A 33 -15.46 -13.88 -3.18
C GLN A 33 -15.25 -12.54 -2.46
N GLN A 34 -14.99 -12.56 -1.15
CA GLN A 34 -14.69 -11.35 -0.37
C GLN A 34 -13.24 -10.90 -0.50
N ALA A 35 -12.31 -11.80 -0.81
CA ALA A 35 -10.89 -11.49 -0.87
C ALA A 35 -10.57 -10.30 -1.80
N PRO A 36 -11.08 -10.25 -3.05
CA PRO A 36 -10.82 -9.12 -3.94
C PRO A 36 -11.39 -7.80 -3.40
N ALA A 37 -12.60 -7.85 -2.83
CA ALA A 37 -13.28 -6.68 -2.30
C ALA A 37 -12.54 -6.08 -1.09
N VAL A 38 -12.11 -6.90 -0.14
CA VAL A 38 -11.34 -6.48 1.04
C VAL A 38 -9.99 -5.89 0.61
N MET A 39 -9.31 -6.53 -0.34
CA MET A 39 -8.03 -6.01 -0.86
C MET A 39 -8.19 -4.66 -1.57
N GLN A 40 -9.27 -4.46 -2.33
CA GLN A 40 -9.57 -3.18 -2.96
C GLN A 40 -9.87 -2.08 -1.94
N LEU A 41 -10.56 -2.40 -0.84
CA LEU A 41 -10.82 -1.43 0.24
C LEU A 41 -9.54 -0.92 0.92
N VAL A 42 -8.48 -1.73 0.96
CA VAL A 42 -7.17 -1.31 1.47
C VAL A 42 -6.35 -0.61 0.39
N THR A 43 -6.37 -1.13 -0.84
CA THR A 43 -5.54 -0.62 -1.94
C THR A 43 -6.00 0.74 -2.44
N LEU A 44 -7.30 1.01 -2.45
CA LEU A 44 -7.87 2.28 -2.93
C LEU A 44 -7.41 3.50 -2.10
N PRO A 45 -7.55 3.54 -0.75
CA PRO A 45 -7.02 4.63 0.05
C PRO A 45 -5.49 4.71 -0.06
N GLN A 46 -4.82 3.56 -0.21
CA GLN A 46 -3.39 3.51 -0.54
C GLN A 46 -3.09 4.32 -1.80
N MET A 47 -3.67 3.97 -2.95
CA MET A 47 -3.40 4.66 -4.22
C MET A 47 -3.80 6.14 -4.20
N PHE A 48 -4.86 6.50 -3.46
CA PHE A 48 -5.25 7.90 -3.29
C PHE A 48 -4.17 8.70 -2.57
N LEU A 49 -3.59 8.13 -1.51
CA LEU A 49 -2.58 8.77 -0.66
C LEU A 49 -1.14 8.64 -1.19
N SER A 50 -0.87 7.76 -2.17
CA SER A 50 0.47 7.56 -2.75
C SER A 50 0.98 8.76 -3.54
N GLY A 51 0.10 9.70 -3.89
CA GLY A 51 0.43 10.80 -4.79
C GLY A 51 0.18 10.50 -6.27
N VAL A 52 -0.23 9.27 -6.62
CA VAL A 52 -0.46 8.85 -8.03
C VAL A 52 -1.74 9.47 -8.60
N PHE A 53 -2.80 9.59 -7.80
CA PHE A 53 -4.07 10.20 -8.23
C PHE A 53 -4.16 11.70 -7.91
N PHE A 54 -3.60 12.14 -6.77
CA PHE A 54 -3.65 13.52 -6.30
C PHE A 54 -2.25 13.97 -5.86
N SER A 55 -1.83 15.20 -6.20
CA SER A 55 -0.52 15.71 -5.74
C SER A 55 -0.44 15.73 -4.21
N ARG A 56 0.70 15.32 -3.65
CA ARG A 56 0.93 15.31 -2.19
C ARG A 56 0.75 16.69 -1.53
N ASP A 57 0.83 17.77 -2.30
CA ASP A 57 0.66 19.14 -1.82
C ASP A 57 -0.80 19.51 -1.48
N VAL A 58 -1.79 18.80 -2.05
CA VAL A 58 -3.21 19.01 -1.76
C VAL A 58 -3.77 18.06 -0.70
N VAL A 59 -2.95 17.13 -0.18
CA VAL A 59 -3.38 16.21 0.88
C VAL A 59 -3.53 16.99 2.20
N PRO A 60 -4.69 16.91 2.88
CA PRO A 60 -4.92 17.61 4.15
C PRO A 60 -3.86 17.28 5.20
N SER A 61 -3.52 18.24 6.06
CA SER A 61 -2.47 18.11 7.08
C SER A 61 -2.67 16.92 8.05
N PHE A 62 -3.92 16.48 8.27
CA PHE A 62 -4.24 15.32 9.08
C PHE A 62 -4.04 13.97 8.36
N LEU A 63 -4.05 13.94 7.03
CA LEU A 63 -3.84 12.74 6.20
C LEU A 63 -2.38 12.57 5.76
N LYS A 64 -1.57 13.63 5.80
CA LYS A 64 -0.12 13.59 5.53
C LYS A 64 0.62 12.48 6.29
N PRO A 65 0.51 12.35 7.64
CA PRO A 65 1.25 11.32 8.35
C PRO A 65 0.86 9.91 7.91
N ILE A 66 -0.41 9.67 7.55
CA ILE A 66 -0.87 8.36 7.07
C ILE A 66 -0.26 8.07 5.67
N SER A 67 -0.19 9.07 4.80
CA SER A 67 0.45 8.96 3.47
C SER A 67 1.93 8.60 3.55
N ASP A 68 2.65 9.05 4.59
CA ASP A 68 4.09 8.78 4.77
C ASP A 68 4.41 7.35 5.24
N TYR A 69 3.48 6.68 5.91
CA TYR A 69 3.66 5.31 6.42
C TYR A 69 3.07 4.23 5.50
N LEU A 70 2.25 4.60 4.53
CA LEU A 70 1.68 3.63 3.61
C LEU A 70 2.75 3.12 2.64
N PRO A 71 2.77 1.80 2.36
CA PRO A 71 3.87 1.15 1.64
C PRO A 71 3.89 1.41 0.11
N LEU A 72 3.34 2.53 -0.39
CA LEU A 72 3.42 2.87 -1.83
C LEU A 72 4.68 3.60 -2.20
#